data_AF-A0A6C2C8U0-F1
#
_entry.id   AF-A0A6C2C8U0-F1
#
_cell.length_a   1.000
_cell.length_b   1.000
_cell.length_c   1.000
_cell.angle_alpha   90.00
_cell.angle_beta   90.00
_cell.angle_gamma   90.00
#
_symmetry.space_group_name_H-M   'P 1'
#
loop_
_entity.id
_entity.type
_entity.pdbx_description
1 polymer ?
#
loop_
_entity_poly.entity_id
_entity_poly.type
_entity_poly.pdbx_seq_one_letter_code
_entity_poly.pdbx_strand_id
1 'polypeptide(L)'
;MIIFVFILFAIVLLAIAAYLLMHQQNLFGVNAEKLGKAPAIYGWLLLLLALATIVSTIIYRDAALPTTIFIIIGTVVTTTMTFSISRRLFL
;
A
#
# COMPACT_ATOMS: atom_id res chain seq x y z
N MET A 1 3.07 9.85 20.58
CA MET A 1 2.95 8.37 20.42
C MET A 1 2.16 8.00 19.16
N ILE A 2 0.97 8.57 18.94
CA ILE A 2 0.10 8.26 17.78
C ILE A 2 0.73 8.64 16.43
N ILE A 3 1.37 9.82 16.32
CA ILE A 3 2.06 10.27 15.09
C ILE A 3 3.12 9.27 14.63
N PHE A 4 3.90 8.70 15.57
CA PHE A 4 4.93 7.72 15.25
C PHE A 4 4.35 6.49 14.55
N VAL A 5 3.21 5.98 15.03
CA VAL A 5 2.52 4.83 14.44
C VAL A 5 2.04 5.13 13.02
N PHE A 6 1.52 6.34 12.78
CA PHE A 6 1.06 6.76 11.46
C PHE A 6 2.20 6.90 10.45
N ILE A 7 3.32 7.46 10.89
CA ILE A 7 4.54 7.54 10.06
C ILE A 7 5.07 6.14 9.76
N LEU A 8 5.14 5.25 10.76
CA LEU A 8 5.59 3.88 10.57
C LEU A 8 4.69 3.14 9.57
N PHE A 9 3.37 3.27 9.71
CA PHE A 9 2.41 2.68 8.78
C PHE A 9 2.62 3.19 7.34
N ALA A 10 2.79 4.50 7.17
CA ALA A 10 3.05 5.08 5.86
C ALA A 10 4.36 4.56 5.24
N ILE A 11 5.42 4.40 6.04
CA ILE A 11 6.70 3.82 5.57
C ILE A 11 6.50 2.39 5.10
N VAL A 12 5.75 1.57 5.84
CA VAL A 12 5.43 0.19 5.44
C VAL A 12 4.68 0.16 4.12
N LEU A 13 3.63 0.99 3.98
CA LEU A 13 2.89 1.10 2.71
C LEU A 13 3.81 1.50 1.55
N LEU A 14 4.71 2.45 1.78
CA LEU A 14 5.64 2.94 0.77
C LEU A 14 6.66 1.87 0.36
N ALA A 15 7.19 1.09 1.31
CA ALA A 15 8.08 -0.03 1.04
C ALA A 15 7.37 -1.12 0.19
N ILE A 16 6.13 -1.47 0.55
CA ILE A 16 5.32 -2.44 -0.21
C ILE A 16 5.04 -1.91 -1.62
N ALA A 17 4.61 -0.64 -1.73
CA ALA A 17 4.35 0.01 -3.01
C ALA A 17 5.58 0.00 -3.93
N ALA A 18 6.74 0.41 -3.41
CA ALA A 18 7.99 0.41 -4.13
C ALA A 18 8.37 -1.00 -4.60
N TYR A 19 8.24 -2.01 -3.72
CA TYR A 19 8.52 -3.39 -4.07
C TYR A 19 7.64 -3.89 -5.21
N LEU A 20 6.33 -3.63 -5.15
CA LEU A 20 5.37 -4.01 -6.19
C LEU A 20 5.68 -3.35 -7.55
N LEU A 21 6.04 -2.06 -7.54
CA LEU A 21 6.36 -1.32 -8.76
C LEU A 21 7.70 -1.76 -9.36
N MET A 22 8.71 -2.03 -8.54
CA MET A 22 10.03 -2.52 -9.01
C MET A 22 9.94 -3.95 -9.55
N HIS A 23 9.11 -4.80 -8.94
CA HIS A 23 8.97 -6.22 -9.31
C HIS A 23 7.72 -6.49 -10.13
N GLN A 24 7.11 -5.46 -10.75
CA GLN A 24 5.86 -5.60 -11.50
C GLN A 24 5.92 -6.62 -12.65
N GLN A 25 7.13 -6.90 -13.17
CA GLN A 25 7.34 -7.87 -14.25
C GLN A 25 7.67 -9.27 -13.75
N ASN A 26 8.13 -9.41 -12.50
CA ASN A 26 8.54 -10.68 -11.92
C ASN A 26 8.36 -10.65 -10.40
N LEU A 27 7.10 -10.67 -9.95
CA LEU A 27 6.77 -10.58 -8.53
C LEU A 27 6.80 -11.99 -7.92
N PHE A 28 7.62 -12.21 -6.90
CA PHE A 28 7.79 -13.52 -6.24
C PHE A 28 8.14 -14.67 -7.19
N GLY A 29 8.87 -14.39 -8.28
CA GLY A 29 9.22 -15.41 -9.29
C GLY A 29 8.08 -15.75 -10.26
N VAL A 30 6.98 -15.00 -10.24
CA VAL A 30 5.86 -15.18 -11.16
C VAL A 30 5.89 -14.11 -12.25
N ASN A 31 5.83 -14.59 -13.48
CA ASN A 31 5.94 -13.76 -14.67
C ASN A 31 4.73 -12.83 -14.84
N ALA A 32 4.96 -11.66 -15.44
CA ALA A 32 3.95 -10.61 -15.65
C ALA A 32 2.68 -11.10 -16.36
N GLU A 33 2.78 -12.15 -17.19
CA GLU A 33 1.66 -12.72 -17.94
C GLU A 33 0.57 -13.31 -17.02
N LYS A 34 0.96 -13.91 -15.89
CA LYS A 34 0.00 -14.45 -14.90
C LYS A 34 -0.55 -13.36 -13.98
N LEU A 35 0.31 -12.45 -13.54
CA LEU A 35 -0.06 -11.39 -12.60
C LEU A 35 -0.79 -10.22 -13.27
N GLY A 36 -0.60 -10.04 -14.58
CA GLY A 36 -1.12 -8.92 -15.35
C GLY A 36 -0.65 -7.57 -14.78
N LYS A 37 -1.56 -6.59 -14.79
CA LYS A 37 -1.29 -5.24 -14.26
C LYS A 37 -1.56 -5.08 -12.77
N ALA A 38 -1.90 -6.15 -12.04
CA ALA A 38 -2.27 -6.06 -10.63
C ALA A 38 -1.13 -5.48 -9.75
N PRO A 39 0.14 -5.92 -9.86
CA PRO A 39 1.22 -5.35 -9.06
C PRO A 39 1.40 -3.85 -9.29
N ALA A 40 1.30 -3.40 -10.55
CA ALA A 40 1.41 -1.99 -10.89
C ALA A 40 0.25 -1.15 -10.32
N ILE A 41 -1.00 -1.63 -10.46
CA ILE A 41 -2.19 -0.92 -9.96
C ILE A 41 -2.13 -0.78 -8.43
N TYR A 42 -1.89 -1.88 -7.71
CA TYR A 42 -1.80 -1.84 -6.26
C TYR A 42 -0.57 -1.06 -5.77
N GLY A 43 0.56 -1.16 -6.48
CA GLY A 43 1.76 -0.37 -6.20
C GLY A 43 1.48 1.13 -6.23
N TRP A 44 0.84 1.63 -7.28
CA TRP A 44 0.46 3.04 -7.38
C TRP A 44 -0.58 3.47 -6.34
N LEU A 45 -1.60 2.65 -6.09
CA LEU A 45 -2.61 2.93 -5.05
C LEU A 45 -1.99 3.05 -3.66
N LEU A 46 -1.12 2.11 -3.29
CA LEU A 46 -0.44 2.11 -2.00
C LEU A 46 0.54 3.28 -1.87
N LEU A 47 1.21 3.67 -2.96
CA LEU A 47 2.08 4.84 -2.99
C LEU A 47 1.30 6.13 -2.72
N LEU A 48 0.16 6.32 -3.40
CA LEU A 48 -0.73 7.47 -3.17
C LEU A 48 -1.27 7.49 -1.73
N LEU A 49 -1.65 6.33 -1.19
CA LEU A 49 -2.10 6.19 0.19
C LEU A 49 -1.00 6.50 1.21
N ALA A 50 0.22 6.05 0.97
CA ALA A 50 1.38 6.37 1.82
C ALA A 50 1.62 7.89 1.85
N LEU A 51 1.64 8.53 0.67
CA LEU A 51 1.79 10.00 0.57
C LEU A 51 0.65 10.74 1.25
N ALA A 52 -0.60 10.33 1.02
CA ALA A 52 -1.77 10.94 1.66
C ALA A 52 -1.71 10.80 3.20
N THR A 53 -1.26 9.65 3.70
CA THR A 53 -1.09 9.40 5.13
C THR A 53 0.00 10.30 5.72
N ILE A 54 1.14 10.46 5.03
CA ILE A 54 2.24 11.36 5.46
C ILE A 54 1.74 12.81 5.49
N VAL A 55 1.12 13.28 4.40
CA VAL A 55 0.59 14.64 4.30
C VAL A 55 -0.46 14.90 5.38
N SER A 56 -1.40 13.97 5.57
CA SER A 56 -2.40 14.06 6.63
C SER A 56 -1.76 14.14 8.02
N THR A 57 -0.77 13.30 8.30
CA THR A 57 -0.09 13.29 9.60
C THR A 57 0.65 14.61 9.86
N ILE A 58 1.29 15.19 8.83
CA ILE A 58 2.06 16.44 8.95
C ILE A 58 1.14 17.65 9.15
N ILE A 59 0.00 17.69 8.46
CA ILE A 59 -0.97 18.81 8.53
C ILE A 59 -1.75 18.76 9.84
N TYR A 60 -2.28 17.59 10.19
CA TYR A 60 -3.26 17.49 11.27
C TYR A 60 -2.67 17.21 12.64
N ARG A 61 -1.39 16.81 12.74
CA ARG A 61 -0.53 16.58 13.94
C ARG A 61 -1.26 16.04 15.19
N ASP A 62 -2.12 16.85 15.80
CA ASP A 62 -2.88 16.55 17.02
C ASP A 62 -4.28 15.95 16.78
N ALA A 63 -4.84 16.07 15.57
CA ALA A 63 -6.12 15.47 15.22
C ALA A 63 -5.92 14.07 14.61
N ALA A 64 -6.25 13.02 15.37
CA ALA A 64 -6.09 11.63 14.93
C ALA A 64 -7.11 11.20 13.85
N LEU A 65 -8.28 11.83 13.80
CA LEU A 65 -9.41 11.42 12.94
C LEU A 65 -9.09 11.41 11.43
N PRO A 66 -8.51 12.47 10.85
CA PRO A 66 -8.24 12.51 9.40
C PRO A 66 -7.27 11.42 8.96
N THR A 67 -6.20 11.19 9.74
CA THR A 67 -5.17 10.20 9.41
C THR A 67 -5.67 8.77 9.57
N THR A 68 -6.56 8.53 10.54
CA THR A 68 -7.16 7.21 10.78
C THR A 68 -7.97 6.72 9.58
N ILE A 69 -8.64 7.62 8.85
CA ILE A 69 -9.39 7.27 7.63
C ILE A 69 -8.45 6.67 6.57
N PHE A 70 -7.29 7.29 6.34
CA PHE A 70 -6.31 6.79 5.38
C PHE A 70 -5.73 5.42 5.80
N ILE A 71 -5.61 5.16 7.09
CA ILE A 71 -5.16 3.86 7.60
C ILE A 71 -6.22 2.77 7.36
N ILE A 72 -7.49 3.07 7.60
CA ILE A 72 -8.60 2.15 7.31
C ILE A 72 -8.62 1.82 5.82
N ILE A 73 -8.58 2.84 4.96
CA ILE A 73 -8.54 2.65 3.50
C ILE A 73 -7.29 1.86 3.11
N GLY A 74 -6.12 2.19 3.66
CA GLY A 74 -4.87 1.48 3.43
C GLY A 74 -4.99 0.00 3.74
N THR A 75 -5.56 -0.33 4.90
CA THR A 75 -5.78 -1.71 5.35
C THR A 75 -6.67 -2.50 4.39
N VAL A 76 -7.78 -1.89 3.95
CA VAL A 76 -8.68 -2.50 2.96
C VAL A 76 -7.96 -2.73 1.62
N VAL A 77 -7.17 -1.76 1.16
CA VAL A 77 -6.39 -1.88 -0.09
C VAL A 77 -5.33 -2.98 0.03
N THR A 78 -4.57 -3.07 1.13
CA THR A 78 -3.62 -4.19 1.34
C THR A 78 -4.29 -5.54 1.42
N THR A 79 -5.49 -5.62 2.02
CA THR A 79 -6.25 -6.89 2.12
C THR A 79 -6.72 -7.35 0.74
N THR A 80 -7.31 -6.45 -0.02
CA THR A 80 -7.76 -6.73 -1.40
C THR A 80 -6.59 -7.04 -2.33
N MET A 81 -5.45 -6.34 -2.19
CA MET A 81 -4.20 -6.66 -2.88
C MET A 81 -3.75 -8.09 -2.57
N THR A 82 -3.69 -8.45 -1.29
CA THR A 82 -3.26 -9.79 -0.85
C THR A 82 -4.13 -10.86 -1.47
N PHE A 83 -5.46 -10.68 -1.43
CA PHE A 83 -6.40 -11.61 -2.06
C PHE A 83 -6.21 -11.70 -3.58
N SER A 84 -6.11 -10.55 -4.25
CA SER A 84 -5.98 -10.46 -5.72
C SER A 84 -4.68 -11.08 -6.23
N ILE A 85 -3.55 -10.77 -5.58
CA ILE A 85 -2.25 -11.34 -5.94
C ILE A 85 -2.21 -12.83 -5.62
N SER A 86 -2.63 -13.25 -4.42
CA SER A 86 -2.64 -14.68 -4.04
C SER A 86 -3.52 -15.48 -4.99
N ARG A 87 -4.70 -14.97 -5.35
CA ARG A 87 -5.58 -15.63 -6.31
C ARG A 87 -4.91 -15.86 -7.68
N ARG A 88 -4.08 -14.92 -8.15
CA ARG A 88 -3.33 -15.05 -9.42
C ARG A 88 -2.08 -15.94 -9.30
N LEU A 89 -1.57 -16.13 -8.08
CA LEU A 89 -0.42 -17.01 -7.83
C LEU A 89 -0.84 -18.49 -7.79
N PHE A 90 -2.02 -18.79 -7.23
CA PHE A 90 -2.46 -20.16 -6.91
C PHE A 90 -3.58 -20.71 -7.81
N LEU A 91 -4.25 -19.89 -8.62
CA LEU A 91 -5.19 -20.32 -9.67
C LEU A 91 -4.57 -20.09 -11.05
#